data_AF-A0ABD1TLA5-F1
#
_entry.id   AF-A0ABD1TLA5-F1
#
_cell.length_a   1.000
_cell.length_b   1.000
_cell.length_c   1.000
_cell.angle_alpha   90.00
_cell.angle_beta   90.00
_cell.angle_gamma   90.00
#
_symmetry.space_group_name_H-M   'P 1'
#
loop_
_entity.id
_entity.type
_entity.pdbx_description
1 polymer ?
#
loop_
_entity_poly.entity_id
_entity_poly.type
_entity_poly.pdbx_seq_one_letter_code
_entity_poly.pdbx_strand_id
1 'polypeptide(L)'
;MADETPQIASPQATHQPPSTEEETGTPPPPPEPKSASVTENEPPLASVALPPTEPPFPIEEKLKEAVTVVEKETPLTPSPPEQPLTAEHVAATATATPTPPISQPLASVLAAPQESESAKAPKEEAIEPEKSKKKVPESLISFKEESNKVSDLSDFERRALEEFKLLIQEALNNRLFTPASPSETTNSPEEVSIWGVPLLKDDRSNVILLKFLRARDFKVKESFAMLKNTIQWRREFNVDELIKEDMGDDLEIVVFMRGQDKDGHPVCYNVYGEFQNKELYVKTFADEVKRSKFLRWRIQFLERSIRKLDFNPGGINTIFQVSDLKNSPGPGKRELRVATKQALQILQDNYPEFVTKQVFVNVPWWYLAFYKMISPFLTQRTKSKFVFAGPSKSAETLLKYIPPEQLPIQYGGLGVDFCECNPMFTADDQLTEITVKPATKQTVEIIVNEKCTIVWELRVVNWEVSYGAEYVPNERGYTVIIQKTKKMYPTDEPVVSNSFQIIELGKILLTIDNPTAKKKKFLYRFKVMPYED
;
A
#
# COMPACT_ATOMS: atom_id res chain seq x y z
N MET A 1 7.21 -30.16 71.06
CA MET A 1 5.75 -29.98 71.29
C MET A 1 5.05 -30.09 69.95
N ALA A 2 3.78 -30.50 69.95
CA ALA A 2 2.91 -30.76 68.78
C ALA A 2 2.96 -29.69 67.67
N ASP A 3 2.74 -30.00 66.39
CA ASP A 3 2.65 -31.33 65.70
C ASP A 3 2.96 -31.17 64.19
N GLU A 4 3.15 -32.26 63.44
CA GLU A 4 3.58 -32.21 62.03
C GLU A 4 2.92 -33.29 61.11
N THR A 5 2.81 -33.02 59.79
CA THR A 5 2.46 -33.96 58.68
C THR A 5 1.06 -34.63 58.72
N PRO A 6 0.62 -35.44 57.71
CA PRO A 6 1.15 -35.78 56.36
C PRO A 6 0.22 -35.21 55.23
N GLN A 7 0.08 -35.64 53.96
CA GLN A 7 0.64 -36.61 52.96
C GLN A 7 0.17 -36.09 51.55
N ILE A 8 0.36 -36.61 50.32
CA ILE A 8 1.05 -37.71 49.60
C ILE A 8 1.26 -37.15 48.14
N ALA A 9 2.37 -37.22 47.41
CA ALA A 9 3.24 -38.30 46.85
C ALA A 9 2.69 -39.07 45.62
N SER A 10 3.56 -39.22 44.59
CA SER A 10 3.33 -39.83 43.24
C SER A 10 3.64 -41.37 43.25
N PRO A 11 3.99 -42.14 42.16
CA PRO A 11 4.59 -41.82 40.83
C PRO A 11 4.07 -42.66 39.61
N GLN A 12 4.93 -42.86 38.58
CA GLN A 12 4.66 -43.43 37.24
C GLN A 12 4.91 -44.95 37.12
N ALA A 13 4.50 -45.56 35.99
CA ALA A 13 5.10 -46.80 35.45
C ALA A 13 5.05 -46.88 33.89
N THR A 14 5.98 -47.64 33.31
CA THR A 14 6.35 -47.77 31.87
C THR A 14 5.75 -48.99 31.16
N HIS A 15 5.83 -49.06 29.81
CA HIS A 15 6.48 -50.16 29.03
C HIS A 15 6.50 -49.89 27.50
N GLN A 16 7.16 -50.75 26.70
CA GLN A 16 7.57 -50.51 25.30
C GLN A 16 7.50 -51.81 24.42
N PRO A 17 8.04 -51.94 23.17
CA PRO A 17 7.33 -52.50 21.99
C PRO A 17 7.82 -53.94 21.59
N PRO A 18 7.58 -54.47 20.35
CA PRO A 18 8.44 -54.12 19.19
C PRO A 18 7.79 -54.23 17.76
N SER A 19 8.57 -53.83 16.73
CA SER A 19 8.70 -54.31 15.31
C SER A 19 7.59 -55.13 14.62
N THR A 20 7.27 -54.99 13.32
CA THR A 20 7.74 -54.13 12.18
C THR A 20 6.60 -54.02 11.12
N GLU A 21 6.67 -53.90 9.77
CA GLU A 21 7.69 -53.97 8.68
C GLU A 21 7.18 -53.21 7.40
N GLU A 22 7.80 -53.38 6.22
CA GLU A 22 7.48 -52.65 4.96
C GLU A 22 6.74 -53.49 3.88
N GLU A 23 5.88 -52.87 3.06
CA GLU A 23 6.03 -52.90 1.58
C GLU A 23 5.22 -51.78 0.88
N THR A 24 5.28 -51.69 -0.46
CA THR A 24 4.89 -50.49 -1.25
C THR A 24 3.80 -50.73 -2.31
N GLY A 25 3.12 -49.68 -2.77
CA GLY A 25 2.17 -49.76 -3.89
C GLY A 25 1.61 -48.40 -4.35
N THR A 26 1.73 -48.10 -5.65
CA THR A 26 1.21 -46.86 -6.28
C THR A 26 0.08 -47.20 -7.28
N PRO A 27 -1.06 -46.48 -7.30
CA PRO A 27 -2.17 -46.78 -8.22
C PRO A 27 -1.98 -46.17 -9.63
N PRO A 28 -2.52 -46.80 -10.70
CA PRO A 28 -2.42 -46.33 -12.08
C PRO A 28 -3.58 -45.37 -12.51
N PRO A 29 -3.41 -44.61 -13.60
CA PRO A 29 -4.43 -43.70 -14.15
C PRO A 29 -5.47 -44.39 -15.06
N PRO A 30 -6.67 -43.78 -15.26
CA PRO A 30 -7.72 -44.29 -16.16
C PRO A 30 -7.53 -43.90 -17.64
N PRO A 31 -8.17 -44.62 -18.61
CA PRO A 31 -7.96 -44.43 -20.06
C PRO A 31 -9.06 -43.64 -20.80
N GLU A 32 -8.71 -43.06 -21.96
CA GLU A 32 -9.65 -42.51 -22.96
C GLU A 32 -10.04 -43.53 -24.05
N PRO A 33 -11.31 -43.53 -24.47
CA PRO A 33 -11.67 -43.47 -25.91
C PRO A 33 -13.01 -42.71 -26.17
N LYS A 34 -13.42 -42.28 -27.37
CA LYS A 34 -12.84 -42.19 -28.74
C LYS A 34 -13.69 -41.23 -29.59
N SER A 35 -13.18 -40.81 -30.75
CA SER A 35 -13.94 -40.04 -31.76
C SER A 35 -14.93 -40.90 -32.55
N ALA A 36 -16.02 -40.28 -33.03
CA ALA A 36 -16.89 -40.79 -34.08
C ALA A 36 -17.45 -39.63 -34.91
N SER A 37 -17.61 -39.83 -36.23
CA SER A 37 -18.18 -38.85 -37.16
C SER A 37 -19.10 -39.54 -38.17
N VAL A 38 -20.27 -38.95 -38.44
CA VAL A 38 -21.23 -39.36 -39.48
C VAL A 38 -21.89 -38.11 -40.06
N THR A 39 -22.24 -38.16 -41.35
CA THR A 39 -22.67 -37.04 -42.19
C THR A 39 -24.18 -36.77 -42.20
N GLU A 40 -24.52 -35.54 -42.59
CA GLU A 40 -25.65 -35.07 -43.43
C GLU A 40 -26.98 -35.87 -43.46
N ASN A 41 -28.09 -35.14 -43.30
CA ASN A 41 -29.12 -34.99 -44.35
C ASN A 41 -30.07 -33.82 -44.02
N GLU A 42 -30.34 -32.94 -44.99
CA GLU A 42 -31.33 -31.86 -44.94
C GLU A 42 -32.47 -32.14 -45.95
N PRO A 43 -33.72 -31.77 -45.64
CA PRO A 43 -34.54 -31.08 -46.65
C PRO A 43 -35.36 -29.89 -46.05
N PRO A 44 -35.91 -28.98 -46.88
CA PRO A 44 -35.60 -27.55 -46.67
C PRO A 44 -36.81 -26.59 -46.61
N LEU A 45 -36.49 -25.28 -46.59
CA LEU A 45 -37.32 -24.13 -47.01
C LEU A 45 -38.54 -23.72 -46.15
N ALA A 46 -38.35 -22.65 -45.36
CA ALA A 46 -39.24 -21.48 -45.37
C ALA A 46 -38.49 -20.24 -44.83
N SER A 47 -38.48 -19.14 -45.58
CA SER A 47 -37.86 -17.87 -45.13
C SER A 47 -38.87 -16.98 -44.42
N VAL A 48 -38.55 -16.54 -43.21
CA VAL A 48 -39.22 -15.41 -42.54
C VAL A 48 -38.17 -14.35 -42.24
N ALA A 49 -38.35 -13.15 -42.79
CA ALA A 49 -37.44 -12.04 -42.54
C ALA A 49 -37.69 -11.45 -41.15
N LEU A 50 -36.65 -11.44 -40.30
CA LEU A 50 -36.65 -10.63 -39.08
C LEU A 50 -36.42 -9.14 -39.44
N PRO A 51 -37.05 -8.19 -38.72
CA PRO A 51 -36.71 -6.78 -38.86
C PRO A 51 -35.27 -6.53 -38.38
N PRO A 52 -34.60 -5.46 -38.85
CA PRO A 52 -33.24 -5.16 -38.41
C PRO A 52 -33.21 -4.81 -36.92
N THR A 53 -32.51 -5.63 -36.14
CA THR A 53 -32.23 -5.34 -34.72
C THR A 53 -31.31 -4.11 -34.65
N GLU A 54 -31.75 -3.05 -33.96
CA GLU A 54 -30.86 -1.96 -33.59
C GLU A 54 -29.74 -2.49 -32.67
N PRO A 55 -28.51 -1.96 -32.76
CA PRO A 55 -27.43 -2.38 -31.87
C PRO A 55 -27.78 -2.08 -30.41
N PRO A 56 -27.46 -2.97 -29.45
CA PRO A 56 -27.81 -2.76 -28.06
C PRO A 56 -27.03 -1.56 -27.49
N PHE A 57 -27.76 -0.49 -27.16
CA PHE A 57 -27.27 0.53 -26.23
C PHE A 57 -26.91 -0.15 -24.90
N PRO A 58 -25.84 0.28 -24.19
CA PRO A 58 -25.48 -0.29 -22.90
C PRO A 58 -26.64 -0.15 -21.91
N ILE A 59 -27.17 -1.28 -21.43
CA ILE A 59 -28.28 -1.33 -20.45
C ILE A 59 -27.90 -0.50 -19.21
N GLU A 60 -26.62 -0.48 -18.86
CA GLU A 60 -26.05 0.27 -17.73
C GLU A 60 -26.07 1.81 -17.92
N GLU A 61 -26.02 2.33 -19.15
CA GLU A 61 -26.20 3.78 -19.39
C GLU A 61 -27.67 4.17 -19.16
N LYS A 62 -28.61 3.39 -19.71
CA LYS A 62 -30.04 3.64 -19.52
C LYS A 62 -30.46 3.56 -18.04
N LEU A 63 -29.89 2.62 -17.28
CA LEU A 63 -30.09 2.52 -15.82
C LEU A 63 -29.53 3.73 -15.05
N LYS A 64 -28.59 4.50 -15.61
CA LYS A 64 -28.08 5.74 -15.00
C LYS A 64 -28.99 6.95 -15.31
N GLU A 65 -29.68 6.97 -16.44
CA GLU A 65 -30.71 7.98 -16.75
C GLU A 65 -31.97 7.86 -15.86
N ALA A 66 -32.23 6.67 -15.30
CA ALA A 66 -33.33 6.42 -14.38
C ALA A 66 -33.24 7.18 -13.04
N VAL A 67 -32.12 7.87 -12.76
CA VAL A 67 -31.86 8.56 -11.48
C VAL A 67 -31.30 9.97 -11.68
N THR A 68 -31.60 10.88 -10.76
CA THR A 68 -31.00 12.24 -10.71
C THR A 68 -30.57 12.57 -9.29
N VAL A 69 -29.31 13.00 -9.11
CA VAL A 69 -28.74 13.29 -7.79
C VAL A 69 -28.72 14.79 -7.51
N VAL A 70 -29.21 15.21 -6.35
CA VAL A 70 -29.20 16.61 -5.89
C VAL A 70 -28.62 16.72 -4.48
N GLU A 71 -27.54 17.46 -4.34
CA GLU A 71 -26.89 17.72 -3.05
C GLU A 71 -27.43 18.99 -2.38
N LYS A 72 -27.73 18.92 -1.08
CA LYS A 72 -28.24 20.04 -0.29
C LYS A 72 -27.48 20.17 1.03
N GLU A 73 -27.02 21.37 1.33
CA GLU A 73 -26.40 21.73 2.60
C GLU A 73 -27.32 22.69 3.36
N THR A 74 -27.48 22.50 4.67
CA THR A 74 -28.26 23.39 5.54
C THR A 74 -27.54 23.57 6.89
N PRO A 75 -27.44 24.80 7.44
CA PRO A 75 -26.89 24.99 8.78
C PRO A 75 -27.69 24.22 9.85
N LEU A 76 -27.00 23.60 10.80
CA LEU A 76 -27.65 23.07 12.00
C LEU A 76 -28.05 24.25 12.89
N THR A 77 -29.34 24.46 13.10
CA THR A 77 -29.82 25.38 14.14
C THR A 77 -29.29 24.93 15.50
N PRO A 78 -28.72 25.83 16.32
CA PRO A 78 -28.19 25.45 17.62
C PRO A 78 -29.33 24.99 18.54
N SER A 79 -29.19 23.79 19.10
CA SER A 79 -30.04 23.34 20.21
C SER A 79 -29.96 24.34 21.37
N PRO A 80 -31.06 24.62 22.09
CA PRO A 80 -31.00 25.38 23.33
C PRO A 80 -29.98 24.78 24.31
N PRO A 81 -29.23 25.59 25.06
CA PRO A 81 -28.22 25.09 25.98
C PRO A 81 -28.88 24.26 27.10
N GLU A 82 -28.55 22.98 27.13
CA GLU A 82 -28.91 22.06 28.21
C GLU A 82 -28.29 22.56 29.53
N GLN A 83 -29.09 22.65 30.59
CA GLN A 83 -28.66 23.33 31.81
C GLN A 83 -27.54 22.55 32.52
N PRO A 84 -26.40 23.19 32.87
CA PRO A 84 -25.31 22.50 33.54
C PRO A 84 -25.71 22.16 34.98
N LEU A 85 -25.86 20.86 35.27
CA LEU A 85 -25.91 20.36 36.64
C LEU A 85 -24.59 20.68 37.35
N THR A 86 -24.69 21.28 38.54
CA THR A 86 -23.54 21.71 39.34
C THR A 86 -22.75 20.52 39.86
N ALA A 87 -21.46 20.47 39.53
CA ALA A 87 -20.49 19.57 40.17
C ALA A 87 -19.63 20.36 41.17
N GLU A 88 -19.47 19.84 42.38
CA GLU A 88 -18.69 20.49 43.43
C GLU A 88 -17.17 20.44 43.17
N HIS A 89 -16.45 21.47 43.65
CA HIS A 89 -15.00 21.46 43.65
C HIS A 89 -14.45 20.56 44.77
N VAL A 90 -13.62 19.58 44.40
CA VAL A 90 -12.61 19.01 45.29
C VAL A 90 -11.23 19.27 44.67
N ALA A 91 -10.34 19.91 45.43
CA ALA A 91 -9.03 20.32 44.94
C ALA A 91 -8.04 19.14 44.89
N ALA A 92 -7.09 19.19 43.96
CA ALA A 92 -6.07 18.16 43.77
C ALA A 92 -4.78 18.48 44.54
N THR A 93 -4.17 17.45 45.12
CA THR A 93 -2.77 17.47 45.58
C THR A 93 -2.10 16.16 45.22
N ALA A 94 -1.20 16.19 44.22
CA ALA A 94 -0.32 15.08 43.87
C ALA A 94 1.09 15.65 43.65
N THR A 95 2.08 15.06 44.31
CA THR A 95 3.45 15.58 44.38
C THR A 95 4.29 15.22 43.16
N ALA A 96 5.27 16.07 42.83
CA ALA A 96 6.25 15.80 41.80
C ALA A 96 7.52 15.18 42.39
N THR A 97 8.06 14.15 41.73
CA THR A 97 9.41 13.61 41.96
C THR A 97 10.06 13.23 40.61
N PRO A 98 11.41 13.27 40.50
CA PRO A 98 12.07 13.49 39.22
C PRO A 98 12.39 12.22 38.41
N THR A 99 12.53 12.38 37.10
CA THR A 99 13.04 11.38 36.15
C THR A 99 14.58 11.34 36.17
N PRO A 100 15.23 10.15 36.16
CA PRO A 100 16.67 10.04 36.00
C PRO A 100 17.11 10.28 34.53
N PRO A 101 18.36 10.73 34.28
CA PRO A 101 18.83 11.03 32.93
C PRO A 101 19.15 9.76 32.12
N ILE A 102 18.73 9.73 30.85
CA ILE A 102 19.18 8.73 29.87
C ILE A 102 20.38 9.28 29.11
N SER A 103 21.55 8.73 29.37
CA SER A 103 22.79 9.08 28.66
C SER A 103 22.78 8.62 27.21
N GLN A 104 23.28 9.48 26.33
CA GLN A 104 23.70 9.15 24.96
C GLN A 104 24.96 8.25 24.98
N PRO A 105 25.30 7.49 23.90
CA PRO A 105 25.14 7.88 22.49
C PRO A 105 24.37 6.92 21.57
N LEU A 106 23.42 7.48 20.83
CA LEU A 106 22.74 6.83 19.69
C LEU A 106 22.96 7.65 18.40
N ALA A 107 24.22 7.92 18.06
CA ALA A 107 24.59 8.78 16.93
C ALA A 107 25.55 8.13 15.91
N SER A 108 26.19 7.01 16.24
CA SER A 108 27.31 6.42 15.48
C SER A 108 26.94 5.23 14.56
N VAL A 109 25.66 4.96 14.33
CA VAL A 109 25.20 3.68 13.71
C VAL A 109 24.42 3.87 12.39
N LEU A 110 24.12 5.12 12.01
CA LEU A 110 23.39 5.51 10.79
C LEU A 110 24.05 6.69 10.04
N ALA A 111 25.30 7.00 10.37
CA ALA A 111 26.12 8.00 9.68
C ALA A 111 27.33 7.29 9.06
N ALA A 112 27.25 7.00 7.75
CA ALA A 112 28.34 6.38 7.01
C ALA A 112 28.44 6.94 5.57
N PRO A 113 28.94 8.19 5.40
CA PRO A 113 29.64 8.53 4.17
C PRO A 113 30.93 7.69 4.10
N GLN A 114 31.25 7.13 2.94
CA GLN A 114 32.61 6.64 2.70
C GLN A 114 33.43 7.77 2.09
N GLU A 115 34.39 8.31 2.87
CA GLU A 115 35.49 9.10 2.34
C GLU A 115 36.75 8.22 2.30
N SER A 116 37.47 8.26 1.18
CA SER A 116 38.77 7.62 1.00
C SER A 116 39.90 8.56 1.43
N GLU A 117 40.88 8.08 2.19
CA GLU A 117 41.95 8.92 2.75
C GLU A 117 42.88 9.55 1.70
N SER A 118 43.15 10.86 1.84
CA SER A 118 44.48 11.42 1.56
C SER A 118 44.75 12.78 2.22
N ALA A 119 45.52 12.72 3.31
CA ALA A 119 46.55 13.66 3.76
C ALA A 119 46.37 15.21 3.66
N LYS A 120 46.33 15.81 4.86
CA LYS A 120 46.95 17.11 5.28
C LYS A 120 46.41 18.43 4.71
N ALA A 121 45.80 19.21 5.62
CA ALA A 121 45.71 20.67 5.55
C ALA A 121 47.09 21.35 5.75
N PRO A 122 47.18 22.69 5.55
CA PRO A 122 47.17 23.52 6.76
C PRO A 122 46.47 24.90 6.67
N LYS A 123 45.92 25.28 7.83
CA LYS A 123 45.68 26.65 8.37
C LYS A 123 44.48 27.48 7.91
N GLU A 124 43.89 28.09 8.93
CA GLU A 124 42.84 29.12 8.91
C GLU A 124 43.37 30.47 8.44
N GLU A 125 42.46 31.31 7.91
CA GLU A 125 42.44 32.73 8.22
C GLU A 125 40.98 33.18 8.36
N ALA A 126 40.68 34.11 9.26
CA ALA A 126 39.31 34.36 9.74
C ALA A 126 38.74 35.71 9.28
N ILE A 127 37.48 35.74 8.86
CA ILE A 127 36.72 36.98 8.56
C ILE A 127 35.30 36.85 9.16
N GLU A 128 34.86 37.89 9.88
CA GLU A 128 33.54 37.96 10.52
C GLU A 128 32.40 38.38 9.55
N PRO A 129 31.11 38.15 9.90
CA PRO A 129 30.04 38.08 8.91
C PRO A 129 29.32 39.41 8.62
N GLU A 130 29.24 39.79 7.34
CA GLU A 130 28.29 40.82 6.88
C GLU A 130 26.83 40.30 6.83
N LYS A 131 25.91 41.14 7.31
CA LYS A 131 24.47 40.83 7.44
C LYS A 131 23.71 41.11 6.13
N SER A 132 23.68 40.15 5.21
CA SER A 132 22.70 40.16 4.11
C SER A 132 21.34 39.57 4.54
N LYS A 133 20.25 40.08 3.96
CA LYS A 133 18.88 39.86 4.48
C LYS A 133 18.32 38.49 4.07
N LYS A 134 17.79 37.73 5.04
CA LYS A 134 17.01 36.50 4.77
C LYS A 134 15.81 36.81 3.86
N LYS A 135 15.89 36.44 2.58
CA LYS A 135 14.69 36.02 1.85
C LYS A 135 14.37 34.59 2.30
N VAL A 136 13.12 34.36 2.71
CA VAL A 136 12.61 33.00 2.93
C VAL A 136 12.28 32.42 1.55
N PRO A 137 12.85 31.27 1.14
CA PRO A 137 12.44 30.61 -0.10
C PRO A 137 11.01 30.12 0.01
N GLU A 138 10.22 30.36 -1.04
CA GLU A 138 8.79 30.07 -1.05
C GLU A 138 8.51 28.59 -1.28
N SER A 139 7.51 28.07 -0.56
CA SER A 139 6.86 26.76 -0.75
C SER A 139 7.74 25.50 -0.56
N LEU A 140 7.14 24.49 0.09
CA LEU A 140 7.66 23.13 0.06
C LEU A 140 7.41 22.55 -1.34
N ILE A 141 8.45 22.51 -2.18
CA ILE A 141 8.37 21.93 -3.53
C ILE A 141 7.91 20.48 -3.41
N SER A 142 6.76 20.17 -4.00
CA SER A 142 6.26 18.80 -4.09
C SER A 142 7.24 17.95 -4.91
N PHE A 143 7.62 16.77 -4.41
CA PHE A 143 8.38 15.82 -5.22
C PHE A 143 7.54 15.42 -6.43
N LYS A 144 8.03 15.79 -7.62
CA LYS A 144 7.53 15.32 -8.91
C LYS A 144 8.49 14.23 -9.41
N GLU A 145 7.96 13.11 -9.86
CA GLU A 145 8.76 12.05 -10.46
C GLU A 145 9.41 12.53 -11.77
N GLU A 146 10.68 12.16 -11.96
CA GLU A 146 11.47 12.51 -13.14
C GLU A 146 11.09 11.59 -14.31
N SER A 147 10.84 12.17 -15.49
CA SER A 147 10.39 11.38 -16.65
C SER A 147 11.40 10.31 -17.04
N ASN A 148 10.89 9.14 -17.41
CA ASN A 148 11.69 8.00 -17.82
C ASN A 148 11.88 7.92 -19.35
N LYS A 149 11.47 8.96 -20.08
CA LYS A 149 11.65 9.08 -21.54
C LYS A 149 12.94 9.84 -21.87
N VAL A 150 13.74 9.31 -22.80
CA VAL A 150 15.02 9.90 -23.22
C VAL A 150 14.85 11.28 -23.88
N SER A 151 13.67 11.55 -24.46
CA SER A 151 13.25 12.87 -24.97
C SER A 151 13.23 13.96 -23.90
N ASP A 152 12.82 13.61 -22.68
CA ASP A 152 12.44 14.56 -21.63
C ASP A 152 13.62 14.94 -20.72
N LEU A 153 14.74 14.23 -20.87
CA LEU A 153 16.01 14.48 -20.19
C LEU A 153 16.64 15.82 -20.62
N SER A 154 17.56 16.34 -19.81
CA SER A 154 18.50 17.37 -20.24
C SER A 154 19.67 16.78 -21.05
N ASP A 155 20.41 17.62 -21.77
CA ASP A 155 21.58 17.18 -22.56
C ASP A 155 22.76 16.72 -21.68
N PHE A 156 22.79 17.10 -20.40
CA PHE A 156 23.72 16.54 -19.43
C PHE A 156 23.34 15.09 -19.10
N GLU A 157 22.08 14.84 -18.77
CA GLU A 157 21.57 13.50 -18.44
C GLU A 157 21.62 12.56 -19.65
N ARG A 158 21.33 13.04 -20.86
CA ARG A 158 21.52 12.28 -22.11
C ARG A 158 22.98 11.86 -22.30
N ARG A 159 23.94 12.78 -22.15
CA ARG A 159 25.38 12.44 -22.25
C ARG A 159 25.81 11.43 -21.19
N ALA A 160 25.34 11.57 -19.95
CA ALA A 160 25.62 10.62 -18.88
C ALA A 160 25.01 9.22 -19.15
N LEU A 161 23.81 9.16 -19.75
CA LEU A 161 23.20 7.90 -20.18
C LEU A 161 23.99 7.20 -21.29
N GLU A 162 24.44 7.92 -22.31
CA GLU A 162 25.24 7.32 -23.39
C GLU A 162 26.65 6.92 -22.92
N GLU A 163 27.32 7.72 -22.08
CA GLU A 163 28.60 7.30 -21.44
C GLU A 163 28.40 6.03 -20.60
N PHE A 164 27.30 5.93 -19.85
CA PHE A 164 27.00 4.76 -19.03
C PHE A 164 26.72 3.51 -19.88
N LYS A 165 25.97 3.64 -20.99
CA LYS A 165 25.76 2.55 -21.96
C LYS A 165 27.08 2.03 -22.53
N LEU A 166 28.00 2.93 -22.88
CA LEU A 166 29.31 2.56 -23.43
C LEU A 166 30.14 1.75 -22.42
N LEU A 167 30.17 2.14 -21.15
CA LEU A 167 30.84 1.36 -20.10
C LEU A 167 30.20 -0.02 -19.88
N ILE A 168 28.86 -0.13 -19.98
CA ILE A 168 28.16 -1.42 -19.89
C ILE A 168 28.49 -2.29 -21.11
N GLN A 169 28.54 -1.71 -22.32
CA GLN A 169 28.89 -2.46 -23.53
C GLN A 169 30.33 -2.96 -23.48
N GLU A 170 31.28 -2.13 -23.04
CA GLU A 170 32.66 -2.55 -22.78
C GLU A 170 32.72 -3.68 -21.74
N ALA A 171 31.94 -3.56 -20.66
CA ALA A 171 31.89 -4.58 -19.61
C ALA A 171 31.31 -5.92 -20.08
N LEU A 172 30.26 -5.92 -20.92
CA LEU A 172 29.69 -7.13 -21.54
C LEU A 172 30.67 -7.76 -22.54
N ASN A 173 31.35 -6.94 -23.36
CA ASN A 173 32.38 -7.41 -24.29
C ASN A 173 33.55 -8.08 -23.54
N ASN A 174 33.93 -7.52 -22.39
CA ASN A 174 34.98 -8.03 -21.50
C ASN A 174 34.49 -9.07 -20.47
N ARG A 175 33.23 -9.53 -20.55
CA ARG A 175 32.59 -10.50 -19.65
C ARG A 175 32.66 -10.15 -18.15
N LEU A 176 32.69 -8.86 -17.80
CA LEU A 176 32.92 -8.38 -16.43
C LEU A 176 31.76 -8.61 -15.46
N PHE A 177 30.60 -9.09 -15.95
CA PHE A 177 29.44 -9.40 -15.13
C PHE A 177 29.30 -10.89 -14.79
N THR A 178 30.05 -11.79 -15.45
CA THR A 178 30.00 -13.25 -15.23
C THR A 178 31.32 -13.77 -14.65
N PRO A 179 31.31 -14.73 -13.70
CA PRO A 179 32.55 -15.28 -13.16
C PRO A 179 33.26 -16.13 -14.21
N ALA A 180 34.58 -16.25 -14.12
CA ALA A 180 35.36 -17.14 -14.98
C ALA A 180 35.09 -18.63 -14.63
N SER A 181 33.98 -19.17 -15.12
CA SER A 181 33.70 -20.60 -15.10
C SER A 181 34.65 -21.33 -16.07
N PRO A 182 35.43 -22.34 -15.65
CA PRO A 182 36.44 -22.97 -16.52
C PRO A 182 35.90 -23.75 -17.73
N SER A 183 34.58 -23.95 -17.84
CA SER A 183 33.97 -24.95 -18.72
C SER A 183 33.06 -24.41 -19.84
N GLU A 184 32.81 -23.09 -19.95
CA GLU A 184 31.88 -22.53 -20.94
C GLU A 184 32.53 -21.53 -21.90
N THR A 185 33.26 -22.06 -22.89
CA THR A 185 33.75 -21.31 -24.06
C THR A 185 32.65 -21.13 -25.11
N THR A 186 31.49 -20.61 -24.70
CA THR A 186 30.40 -20.23 -25.62
C THR A 186 30.79 -18.96 -26.38
N ASN A 187 30.71 -18.98 -27.72
CA ASN A 187 31.07 -17.83 -28.58
C ASN A 187 29.94 -16.79 -28.73
N SER A 188 28.92 -16.84 -27.89
CA SER A 188 27.85 -15.84 -27.82
C SER A 188 28.30 -14.58 -27.07
N PRO A 189 27.67 -13.41 -27.34
CA PRO A 189 27.76 -12.25 -26.47
C PRO A 189 27.28 -12.60 -25.05
N GLU A 190 27.77 -11.89 -24.03
CA GLU A 190 27.21 -11.96 -22.69
C GLU A 190 25.82 -11.31 -22.68
N GLU A 191 24.78 -12.05 -22.29
CA GLU A 191 23.43 -11.50 -22.10
C GLU A 191 23.12 -11.41 -20.61
N VAL A 192 23.19 -10.18 -20.07
CA VAL A 192 22.77 -9.87 -18.72
C VAL A 192 21.38 -9.25 -18.75
N SER A 193 20.48 -9.76 -17.91
CA SER A 193 19.19 -9.11 -17.63
C SER A 193 19.06 -8.77 -16.15
N ILE A 194 18.24 -7.77 -15.86
CA ILE A 194 17.90 -7.37 -14.48
C ILE A 194 16.39 -7.06 -14.43
N TRP A 195 15.70 -7.62 -13.43
CA TRP A 195 14.23 -7.56 -13.31
C TRP A 195 13.45 -8.02 -14.56
N GLY A 196 14.03 -8.91 -15.38
CA GLY A 196 13.42 -9.40 -16.63
C GLY A 196 13.65 -8.52 -17.86
N VAL A 197 14.39 -7.42 -17.73
CA VAL A 197 14.80 -6.57 -18.86
C VAL A 197 16.26 -6.86 -19.24
N PRO A 198 16.56 -7.26 -20.48
CA PRO A 198 17.94 -7.42 -20.95
C PRO A 198 18.62 -6.05 -21.11
N LEU A 199 19.87 -5.95 -20.65
CA LEU A 199 20.64 -4.71 -20.75
C LEU A 199 21.00 -4.39 -22.21
N LEU A 200 20.92 -3.11 -22.57
CA LEU A 200 21.27 -2.52 -23.88
C LEU A 200 20.49 -3.04 -25.11
N LYS A 201 19.61 -4.03 -25.00
CA LYS A 201 18.85 -4.57 -26.15
C LYS A 201 17.69 -3.70 -26.63
N ASP A 202 17.01 -3.01 -25.72
CA ASP A 202 15.84 -2.18 -26.03
C ASP A 202 15.66 -1.03 -25.03
N ASP A 203 14.75 -0.09 -25.33
CA ASP A 203 14.59 1.15 -24.57
C ASP A 203 14.14 0.96 -23.12
N ARG A 204 13.61 -0.21 -22.73
CA ARG A 204 13.33 -0.52 -21.31
C ARG A 204 14.61 -0.56 -20.48
N SER A 205 15.74 -0.87 -21.11
CA SER A 205 17.05 -0.78 -20.47
C SER A 205 17.35 0.67 -20.06
N ASN A 206 16.97 1.69 -20.86
CA ASN A 206 17.20 3.10 -20.52
C ASN A 206 16.49 3.49 -19.20
N VAL A 207 15.25 3.03 -19.02
CA VAL A 207 14.46 3.28 -17.79
C VAL A 207 15.17 2.75 -16.55
N ILE A 208 15.79 1.57 -16.66
CA ILE A 208 16.58 0.97 -15.57
C ILE A 208 17.91 1.72 -15.35
N LEU A 209 18.65 2.04 -16.41
CA LEU A 209 19.93 2.77 -16.27
C LEU A 209 19.74 4.16 -15.65
N LEU A 210 18.63 4.84 -15.95
CA LEU A 210 18.27 6.12 -15.32
C LEU A 210 18.05 5.99 -13.80
N LYS A 211 17.55 4.85 -13.28
CA LYS A 211 17.45 4.63 -11.83
C LYS A 211 18.82 4.60 -11.15
N PHE A 212 19.79 3.88 -11.73
CA PHE A 212 21.17 3.83 -11.21
C PHE A 212 21.86 5.20 -11.29
N LEU A 213 21.71 5.92 -12.40
CA LEU A 213 22.22 7.28 -12.56
C LEU A 213 21.64 8.23 -11.50
N ARG A 214 20.32 8.27 -11.33
CA ARG A 214 19.65 9.12 -10.32
C ARG A 214 20.02 8.77 -8.89
N ALA A 215 20.31 7.51 -8.60
CA ALA A 215 20.78 7.07 -7.29
C ALA A 215 22.23 7.46 -6.99
N ARG A 216 22.98 7.98 -7.96
CA ARG A 216 24.36 8.48 -7.83
C ARG A 216 24.53 9.87 -8.48
N ASP A 217 23.45 10.67 -8.52
CA ASP A 217 23.43 12.05 -9.05
C ASP A 217 24.11 12.21 -10.43
N PHE A 218 23.81 11.27 -11.34
CA PHE A 218 24.35 11.14 -12.70
C PHE A 218 25.87 10.97 -12.82
N LYS A 219 26.57 10.65 -11.73
CA LYS A 219 27.98 10.26 -11.77
C LYS A 219 28.13 8.86 -12.39
N VAL A 220 28.47 8.81 -13.67
CA VAL A 220 28.50 7.60 -14.49
C VAL A 220 29.33 6.47 -13.87
N LYS A 221 30.54 6.75 -13.37
CA LYS A 221 31.43 5.73 -12.78
C LYS A 221 30.91 5.14 -11.46
N GLU A 222 30.31 5.95 -10.59
CA GLU A 222 29.66 5.46 -9.36
C GLU A 222 28.40 4.65 -9.68
N SER A 223 27.66 5.04 -10.74
CA SER A 223 26.47 4.35 -11.23
C SER A 223 26.81 2.97 -11.79
N PHE A 224 27.91 2.87 -12.55
CA PHE A 224 28.43 1.61 -13.07
C PHE A 224 28.95 0.68 -11.97
N ALA A 225 29.67 1.21 -10.98
CA ALA A 225 30.08 0.43 -9.81
C ALA A 225 28.86 -0.13 -9.05
N MET A 226 27.81 0.68 -8.86
CA MET A 226 26.56 0.22 -8.24
C MET A 226 25.89 -0.90 -9.07
N LEU A 227 25.70 -0.69 -10.38
CA LEU A 227 25.09 -1.70 -11.26
C LEU A 227 25.86 -3.03 -11.26
N LYS A 228 27.20 -2.98 -11.33
CA LYS A 228 28.04 -4.18 -11.27
C LYS A 228 27.87 -4.92 -9.94
N ASN A 229 27.92 -4.19 -8.82
CA ASN A 229 27.73 -4.77 -7.49
C ASN A 229 26.33 -5.38 -7.34
N THR A 230 25.29 -4.74 -7.90
CA THR A 230 23.93 -5.30 -7.92
C THR A 230 23.85 -6.59 -8.72
N ILE A 231 24.43 -6.65 -9.93
CA ILE A 231 24.43 -7.87 -10.76
C ILE A 231 25.17 -9.02 -10.06
N GLN A 232 26.30 -8.72 -9.42
CA GLN A 232 27.03 -9.70 -8.60
C GLN A 232 26.19 -10.19 -7.41
N TRP A 233 25.63 -9.27 -6.62
CA TRP A 233 24.79 -9.60 -5.47
C TRP A 233 23.57 -10.45 -5.85
N ARG A 234 22.91 -10.16 -6.98
CA ARG A 234 21.77 -10.95 -7.48
C ARG A 234 22.12 -12.42 -7.70
N ARG A 235 23.33 -12.69 -8.23
CA ARG A 235 23.85 -14.05 -8.42
C ARG A 235 24.19 -14.70 -7.07
N GLU A 236 24.90 -14.00 -6.19
CA GLU A 236 25.31 -14.51 -4.87
C GLU A 236 24.12 -14.80 -3.94
N PHE A 237 23.07 -13.99 -3.99
CA PHE A 237 21.81 -14.19 -3.26
C PHE A 237 20.87 -15.19 -3.95
N ASN A 238 21.23 -15.67 -5.15
CA ASN A 238 20.45 -16.55 -6.02
C ASN A 238 19.02 -16.06 -6.27
N VAL A 239 18.89 -14.81 -6.74
CA VAL A 239 17.61 -14.10 -6.87
C VAL A 239 16.67 -14.74 -7.90
N ASP A 240 17.19 -15.24 -9.00
CA ASP A 240 16.36 -15.71 -10.12
C ASP A 240 15.87 -17.17 -9.95
N GLU A 241 16.43 -17.93 -8.99
CA GLU A 241 15.76 -19.12 -8.42
C GLU A 241 14.85 -18.75 -7.24
N LEU A 242 15.24 -17.78 -6.40
CA LEU A 242 14.42 -17.32 -5.25
C LEU A 242 13.01 -16.92 -5.67
N ILE A 243 12.82 -16.28 -6.83
CA ILE A 243 11.47 -15.92 -7.34
C ILE A 243 10.57 -17.13 -7.66
N LYS A 244 11.13 -18.35 -7.74
CA LYS A 244 10.45 -19.62 -7.99
C LYS A 244 10.22 -20.44 -6.71
N GLU A 245 10.98 -20.18 -5.65
CA GLU A 245 10.85 -20.87 -4.34
C GLU A 245 9.44 -20.65 -3.76
N ASP A 246 8.77 -21.70 -3.28
CA ASP A 246 7.67 -21.51 -2.34
C ASP A 246 8.24 -21.16 -0.97
N MET A 247 7.77 -20.04 -0.42
CA MET A 247 8.23 -19.49 0.85
C MET A 247 7.12 -19.41 1.91
N GLY A 248 5.86 -19.67 1.54
CA GLY A 248 4.68 -19.52 2.37
C GLY A 248 4.00 -18.13 2.31
N ASP A 249 2.74 -18.13 2.71
CA ASP A 249 1.76 -17.04 2.73
C ASP A 249 1.68 -16.29 4.08
N ASP A 250 2.17 -16.90 5.17
CA ASP A 250 2.32 -16.39 6.56
C ASP A 250 2.58 -14.88 6.75
N LEU A 251 3.21 -14.24 5.78
CA LEU A 251 3.71 -12.87 5.84
C LEU A 251 2.96 -11.91 4.90
N GLU A 252 1.99 -12.37 4.11
CA GLU A 252 1.17 -11.51 3.24
C GLU A 252 0.33 -10.51 4.06
N ILE A 253 -0.09 -10.88 5.27
CA ILE A 253 -0.72 -9.95 6.25
C ILE A 253 0.22 -8.79 6.65
N VAL A 254 1.54 -8.99 6.56
CA VAL A 254 2.56 -7.98 6.88
C VAL A 254 2.88 -7.12 5.66
N VAL A 255 2.89 -7.71 4.46
CA VAL A 255 3.19 -6.99 3.21
C VAL A 255 2.36 -7.53 2.06
N PHE A 256 1.59 -6.64 1.44
CA PHE A 256 0.74 -6.96 0.28
C PHE A 256 0.69 -5.80 -0.72
N MET A 257 0.39 -6.12 -1.98
CA MET A 257 0.11 -5.12 -3.03
C MET A 257 -1.41 -5.00 -3.17
N ARG A 258 -1.98 -3.79 -3.08
CA ARG A 258 -3.44 -3.58 -3.23
C ARG A 258 -3.75 -2.22 -3.83
N GLY A 259 -4.45 -2.20 -4.96
CA GLY A 259 -4.87 -0.97 -5.62
C GLY A 259 -3.73 -0.11 -6.20
N GLN A 260 -4.10 1.04 -6.75
CA GLN A 260 -3.21 2.01 -7.40
C GLN A 260 -3.38 3.41 -6.79
N ASP A 261 -2.33 4.25 -6.84
CA ASP A 261 -2.43 5.67 -6.55
C ASP A 261 -3.01 6.47 -7.73
N LYS A 262 -3.28 7.77 -7.54
CA LYS A 262 -3.90 8.65 -8.55
C LYS A 262 -3.00 8.93 -9.77
N ASP A 263 -1.71 8.63 -9.65
CA ASP A 263 -0.72 8.75 -10.72
C ASP A 263 -0.47 7.39 -11.40
N GLY A 264 -1.17 6.32 -10.99
CA GLY A 264 -1.13 4.96 -11.56
C GLY A 264 -0.19 3.97 -10.87
N HIS A 265 0.49 4.36 -9.79
CA HIS A 265 1.49 3.50 -9.14
C HIS A 265 0.83 2.41 -8.29
N PRO A 266 1.22 1.12 -8.42
CA PRO A 266 0.70 0.06 -7.57
C PRO A 266 1.13 0.28 -6.12
N VAL A 267 0.18 0.14 -5.18
CA VAL A 267 0.41 0.46 -3.76
C VAL A 267 0.87 -0.76 -2.97
N CYS A 268 2.00 -0.62 -2.28
CA CYS A 268 2.60 -1.61 -1.40
C CYS A 268 2.37 -1.25 0.07
N TYR A 269 1.62 -2.08 0.79
CA TYR A 269 1.36 -1.91 2.23
C TYR A 269 2.40 -2.67 3.06
N ASN A 270 2.78 -2.10 4.20
CA ASN A 270 3.78 -2.65 5.11
C ASN A 270 3.26 -2.46 6.54
N VAL A 271 2.67 -3.52 7.12
CA VAL A 271 1.93 -3.48 8.39
C VAL A 271 2.82 -3.95 9.53
N TYR A 272 3.59 -3.02 10.12
CA TYR A 272 4.54 -3.36 11.19
C TYR A 272 3.85 -3.75 12.51
N GLY A 273 2.55 -3.50 12.65
CA GLY A 273 1.75 -3.89 13.81
C GLY A 273 1.62 -5.40 14.02
N GLU A 274 1.63 -6.19 12.95
CA GLU A 274 1.47 -7.65 13.03
C GLU A 274 2.58 -8.33 13.83
N PHE A 275 3.77 -7.73 13.87
CA PHE A 275 4.89 -8.18 14.71
C PHE A 275 4.68 -7.93 16.22
N GLN A 276 3.50 -7.49 16.67
CA GLN A 276 3.05 -7.68 18.05
C GLN A 276 2.61 -9.13 18.35
N ASN A 277 2.14 -9.88 17.35
CA ASN A 277 1.84 -11.30 17.51
C ASN A 277 3.14 -12.02 17.92
N LYS A 278 3.12 -12.63 19.10
CA LYS A 278 4.30 -13.28 19.70
C LYS A 278 4.76 -14.48 18.88
N GLU A 279 3.82 -15.26 18.35
CA GLU A 279 4.08 -16.45 17.57
C GLU A 279 4.69 -16.07 16.22
N LEU A 280 4.10 -15.09 15.52
CA LEU A 280 4.67 -14.53 14.30
C LEU A 280 6.07 -13.93 14.54
N TYR A 281 6.27 -13.14 15.61
CA TYR A 281 7.58 -12.58 15.95
C TYR A 281 8.64 -13.68 16.19
N VAL A 282 8.28 -14.76 16.88
CA VAL A 282 9.18 -15.89 17.18
C VAL A 282 9.42 -16.77 15.94
N LYS A 283 8.42 -16.94 15.08
CA LYS A 283 8.49 -17.61 13.77
C LYS A 283 9.35 -16.84 12.75
N THR A 284 9.42 -15.50 12.89
CA THR A 284 10.10 -14.61 11.93
C THR A 284 11.51 -14.16 12.38
N PHE A 285 11.75 -13.92 13.66
CA PHE A 285 12.97 -13.19 14.11
C PHE A 285 13.83 -13.87 15.19
N ALA A 286 13.36 -14.95 15.83
CA ALA A 286 13.99 -15.51 17.04
C ALA A 286 15.48 -15.89 16.85
N ASP A 287 15.83 -16.44 15.69
CA ASP A 287 17.17 -16.89 15.33
C ASP A 287 17.60 -16.35 13.96
N GLU A 288 18.87 -16.58 13.60
CA GLU A 288 19.46 -16.04 12.38
C GLU A 288 18.93 -16.71 11.11
N VAL A 289 18.54 -17.98 11.18
CA VAL A 289 17.95 -18.72 10.06
C VAL A 289 16.57 -18.14 9.73
N LYS A 290 15.72 -17.89 10.73
CA LYS A 290 14.42 -17.23 10.55
C LYS A 290 14.55 -15.80 10.03
N ARG A 291 15.47 -15.00 10.59
CA ARG A 291 15.75 -13.64 10.07
C ARG A 291 16.20 -13.68 8.61
N SER A 292 17.00 -14.67 8.23
CA SER A 292 17.45 -14.87 6.85
C SER A 292 16.32 -15.36 5.93
N LYS A 293 15.43 -16.25 6.39
CA LYS A 293 14.23 -16.65 5.64
C LYS A 293 13.29 -15.45 5.42
N PHE A 294 13.03 -14.65 6.46
CA PHE A 294 12.25 -13.41 6.34
C PHE A 294 12.86 -12.44 5.32
N LEU A 295 14.19 -12.28 5.34
CA LEU A 295 14.90 -11.43 4.40
C LEU A 295 14.81 -11.97 2.96
N ARG A 296 14.99 -13.28 2.74
CA ARG A 296 14.74 -13.92 1.43
C ARG A 296 13.29 -13.71 0.97
N TRP A 297 12.29 -13.94 1.82
CA TRP A 297 10.88 -13.73 1.51
C TRP A 297 10.59 -12.28 1.12
N ARG A 298 11.11 -11.30 1.89
CA ARG A 298 10.91 -9.86 1.61
C ARG A 298 11.56 -9.45 0.28
N ILE A 299 12.72 -10.01 -0.04
CA ILE A 299 13.37 -9.80 -1.34
C ILE A 299 12.58 -10.48 -2.47
N GLN A 300 12.09 -11.71 -2.28
CA GLN A 300 11.24 -12.41 -3.24
C GLN A 300 9.97 -11.61 -3.55
N PHE A 301 9.27 -11.13 -2.52
CA PHE A 301 8.06 -10.30 -2.65
C PHE A 301 8.35 -9.05 -3.51
N LEU A 302 9.46 -8.35 -3.23
CA LEU A 302 9.84 -7.16 -3.97
C LEU A 302 10.22 -7.49 -5.42
N GLU A 303 10.99 -8.56 -5.64
CA GLU A 303 11.40 -9.03 -6.97
C GLU A 303 10.21 -9.48 -7.83
N ARG A 304 9.22 -10.16 -7.23
CA ARG A 304 7.94 -10.53 -7.87
C ARG A 304 7.04 -9.32 -8.12
N SER A 305 7.13 -8.28 -7.29
CA SER A 305 6.40 -7.02 -7.48
C SER A 305 7.02 -6.15 -8.58
N ILE A 306 8.35 -6.02 -8.61
CA ILE A 306 9.08 -5.21 -9.60
C ILE A 306 8.92 -5.81 -11.01
N ARG A 307 8.90 -7.14 -11.18
CA ARG A 307 8.64 -7.79 -12.48
C ARG A 307 7.22 -7.56 -13.04
N LYS A 308 6.30 -6.97 -12.27
CA LYS A 308 4.96 -6.56 -12.74
C LYS A 308 4.89 -5.08 -13.16
N LEU A 309 5.98 -4.33 -13.01
CA LEU A 309 6.05 -2.91 -13.37
C LEU A 309 6.28 -2.73 -14.88
N ASP A 310 5.76 -1.64 -15.44
CA ASP A 310 5.96 -1.30 -16.84
C ASP A 310 7.25 -0.49 -17.02
N PHE A 311 8.29 -1.15 -17.52
CA PHE A 311 9.59 -0.54 -17.85
C PHE A 311 9.64 0.12 -19.24
N ASN A 312 8.54 0.18 -20.00
CA ASN A 312 8.54 0.91 -21.28
C ASN A 312 8.76 2.43 -21.08
N PRO A 313 9.24 3.19 -22.09
CA PRO A 313 9.52 4.62 -21.94
C PRO A 313 8.29 5.47 -21.58
N GLY A 314 8.15 5.77 -20.29
CA GLY A 314 6.98 6.48 -19.72
C GLY A 314 5.95 5.58 -19.05
N GLY A 315 6.20 4.27 -18.96
CA GLY A 315 5.43 3.32 -18.16
C GLY A 315 5.65 3.47 -16.65
N ILE A 316 4.74 2.89 -15.87
CA ILE A 316 4.76 2.91 -14.41
C ILE A 316 5.83 1.92 -13.89
N ASN A 317 7.00 2.46 -13.58
CA ASN A 317 8.20 1.71 -13.16
C ASN A 317 8.60 1.93 -11.69
N THR A 318 7.67 2.44 -10.87
CA THR A 318 7.85 2.74 -9.44
C THR A 318 6.63 2.32 -8.61
N ILE A 319 6.85 2.13 -7.31
CA ILE A 319 5.89 1.64 -6.32
C ILE A 319 5.58 2.77 -5.33
N PHE A 320 4.30 2.97 -5.02
CA PHE A 320 3.87 3.81 -3.90
C PHE A 320 3.86 2.96 -2.64
N GLN A 321 4.55 3.37 -1.57
CA GLN A 321 4.58 2.61 -0.33
C GLN A 321 3.76 3.26 0.79
N VAL A 322 2.95 2.44 1.45
CA VAL A 322 2.31 2.77 2.72
C VAL A 322 3.00 1.95 3.82
N SER A 323 3.36 2.61 4.92
CA SER A 323 3.98 1.99 6.10
C SER A 323 3.11 2.26 7.31
N ASP A 324 2.40 1.25 7.79
CA ASP A 324 1.56 1.38 8.97
C ASP A 324 2.38 1.16 10.24
N LEU A 325 2.48 2.23 11.04
CA LEU A 325 3.16 2.22 12.33
C LEU A 325 2.20 2.09 13.52
N LYS A 326 0.90 1.85 13.27
CA LYS A 326 -0.05 1.42 14.30
C LYS A 326 0.52 0.19 14.97
N ASN A 327 0.62 0.22 16.30
CA ASN A 327 1.13 -0.89 17.10
C ASN A 327 2.58 -1.35 16.76
N SER A 328 3.33 -0.64 15.91
CA SER A 328 4.69 -1.05 15.51
C SER A 328 5.59 -1.30 16.74
N PRO A 329 6.29 -2.44 16.84
CA PRO A 329 7.08 -2.74 18.02
C PRO A 329 8.14 -1.67 18.31
N GLY A 330 8.15 -1.15 19.54
CA GLY A 330 9.04 -0.08 19.95
C GLY A 330 10.53 -0.48 19.96
N PRO A 331 11.44 0.48 20.19
CA PRO A 331 12.89 0.30 20.02
C PRO A 331 13.52 -0.81 20.88
N GLY A 332 12.83 -1.32 21.91
CA GLY A 332 13.26 -2.48 22.70
C GLY A 332 13.39 -3.80 21.90
N LYS A 333 12.65 -3.99 20.80
CA LYS A 333 12.76 -5.18 19.95
C LYS A 333 14.05 -5.13 19.11
N ARG A 334 15.12 -5.78 19.58
CA ARG A 334 16.46 -5.75 18.95
C ARG A 334 16.50 -6.54 17.65
N GLU A 335 15.83 -7.70 17.59
CA GLU A 335 15.93 -8.64 16.47
C GLU A 335 15.25 -8.06 15.21
N LEU A 336 14.05 -7.49 15.38
CA LEU A 336 13.36 -6.73 14.33
C LEU A 336 14.20 -5.54 13.83
N ARG A 337 14.90 -4.81 14.71
CA ARG A 337 15.81 -3.73 14.30
C ARG A 337 17.01 -4.24 13.49
N VAL A 338 17.57 -5.40 13.83
CA VAL A 338 18.66 -6.02 13.07
C VAL A 338 18.17 -6.43 11.67
N ALA A 339 17.07 -7.18 11.59
CA ALA A 339 16.48 -7.58 10.31
C ALA A 339 16.08 -6.37 9.45
N THR A 340 15.50 -5.33 10.05
CA THR A 340 15.14 -4.08 9.34
C THR A 340 16.38 -3.34 8.84
N LYS A 341 17.49 -3.29 9.59
CA LYS A 341 18.74 -2.69 9.11
C LYS A 341 19.34 -3.49 7.95
N GLN A 342 19.36 -4.82 8.05
CA GLN A 342 19.86 -5.69 6.97
C GLN A 342 19.03 -5.53 5.68
N ALA A 343 17.70 -5.52 5.80
CA ALA A 343 16.81 -5.27 4.67
C ALA A 343 17.03 -3.87 4.06
N LEU A 344 17.10 -2.82 4.89
CA LEU A 344 17.31 -1.45 4.40
C LEU A 344 18.63 -1.29 3.65
N GLN A 345 19.71 -1.91 4.12
CA GLN A 345 21.03 -1.90 3.45
C GLN A 345 20.92 -2.51 2.05
N ILE A 346 20.37 -3.73 1.94
CA ILE A 346 20.21 -4.43 0.65
C ILE A 346 19.32 -3.61 -0.31
N LEU A 347 18.27 -2.96 0.19
CA LEU A 347 17.41 -2.08 -0.62
C LEU A 347 18.16 -0.85 -1.13
N GLN A 348 18.98 -0.20 -0.30
CA GLN A 348 19.77 0.97 -0.68
C GLN A 348 20.89 0.65 -1.69
N ASP A 349 21.48 -0.54 -1.58
CA ASP A 349 22.61 -0.95 -2.42
C ASP A 349 22.18 -1.57 -3.75
N ASN A 350 20.98 -2.18 -3.84
CA ASN A 350 20.56 -3.01 -4.98
C ASN A 350 19.23 -2.60 -5.64
N TYR A 351 18.43 -1.72 -5.03
CA TYR A 351 17.10 -1.35 -5.51
C TYR A 351 16.94 0.18 -5.68
N PRO A 352 17.77 0.82 -6.53
CA PRO A 352 17.74 2.27 -6.73
C PRO A 352 16.39 2.73 -7.31
N GLU A 353 15.85 3.84 -6.79
CA GLU A 353 14.72 4.59 -7.37
C GLU A 353 13.50 3.75 -7.80
N PHE A 354 13.13 2.74 -6.99
CA PHE A 354 11.86 2.01 -7.12
C PHE A 354 10.69 2.58 -6.33
N VAL A 355 10.93 3.51 -5.40
CA VAL A 355 9.88 4.17 -4.61
C VAL A 355 9.58 5.55 -5.17
N THR A 356 8.32 5.81 -5.52
CA THR A 356 7.84 7.16 -5.87
C THR A 356 7.57 7.98 -4.61
N LYS A 357 6.87 7.38 -3.63
CA LYS A 357 6.45 8.02 -2.38
C LYS A 357 6.36 7.01 -1.25
N GLN A 358 6.67 7.44 -0.03
CA GLN A 358 6.59 6.66 1.20
C GLN A 358 5.67 7.39 2.19
N VAL A 359 4.45 6.88 2.41
CA VAL A 359 3.51 7.43 3.38
C VAL A 359 3.51 6.57 4.64
N PHE A 360 4.12 7.08 5.70
CA PHE A 360 4.04 6.51 7.03
C PHE A 360 2.72 6.95 7.68
N VAL A 361 1.88 5.99 8.04
CA VAL A 361 0.58 6.23 8.69
C VAL A 361 0.55 5.71 10.12
N ASN A 362 -0.40 6.21 10.90
CA ASN A 362 -0.55 5.93 12.32
C ASN A 362 0.73 6.18 13.14
N VAL A 363 1.56 7.13 12.67
CA VAL A 363 2.91 7.40 13.19
C VAL A 363 2.86 7.73 14.68
N PRO A 364 3.49 6.92 15.56
CA PRO A 364 3.53 7.19 16.98
C PRO A 364 4.48 8.35 17.29
N TRP A 365 4.19 9.11 18.35
CA TRP A 365 4.90 10.35 18.67
C TRP A 365 6.43 10.18 18.79
N TRP A 366 6.90 9.05 19.32
CA TRP A 366 8.33 8.75 19.46
C TRP A 366 9.04 8.57 18.11
N TYR A 367 8.32 8.13 17.06
CA TYR A 367 8.90 7.95 15.73
C TYR A 367 9.27 9.30 15.11
N LEU A 368 8.52 10.38 15.40
CA LEU A 368 8.87 11.72 14.92
C LEU A 368 10.17 12.25 15.56
N ALA A 369 10.48 11.84 16.80
CA ALA A 369 11.76 12.15 17.42
C ALA A 369 12.91 11.32 16.81
N PHE A 370 12.68 10.04 16.55
CA PHE A 370 13.63 9.18 15.82
C PHE A 370 13.91 9.69 14.39
N TYR A 371 12.86 10.06 13.64
CA TYR A 371 13.01 10.62 12.29
C TYR A 371 13.85 11.90 12.30
N LYS A 372 13.57 12.84 13.23
CA LYS A 372 14.39 14.06 13.39
C LYS A 372 15.88 13.72 13.61
N MET A 373 16.19 12.73 14.43
CA MET A 373 17.56 12.29 14.72
C MET A 373 18.27 11.70 13.50
N ILE A 374 17.60 10.88 12.67
CA ILE A 374 18.21 10.27 11.48
C ILE A 374 18.17 11.18 10.24
N SER A 375 17.27 12.17 10.22
CA SER A 375 17.03 13.00 9.04
C SER A 375 18.26 13.74 8.49
N PRO A 376 19.28 14.19 9.26
CA PRO A 376 20.47 14.82 8.68
C PRO A 376 21.16 13.94 7.64
N PHE A 377 21.20 12.62 7.87
CA PHE A 377 21.90 11.64 7.03
C PHE A 377 21.11 11.18 5.80
N LEU A 378 19.86 11.60 5.63
CA LEU A 378 19.05 11.31 4.45
C LEU A 378 19.27 12.34 3.33
N THR A 379 19.40 11.90 2.08
CA THR A 379 19.48 12.81 0.92
C THR A 379 18.20 13.64 0.76
N GLN A 380 18.29 14.78 0.07
CA GLN A 380 17.11 15.61 -0.23
C GLN A 380 16.07 14.84 -1.07
N ARG A 381 16.54 14.04 -2.05
CA ARG A 381 15.73 13.09 -2.83
C ARG A 381 14.91 12.17 -1.91
N THR A 382 15.55 11.44 -1.00
CA THR A 382 14.87 10.55 -0.04
C THR A 382 13.91 11.30 0.89
N LYS A 383 14.32 12.46 1.44
CA LYS A 383 13.46 13.31 2.28
C LYS A 383 12.17 13.73 1.56
N SER A 384 12.27 14.13 0.29
CA SER A 384 11.14 14.64 -0.49
C SER A 384 10.07 13.60 -0.82
N LYS A 385 10.44 12.31 -0.79
CA LYS A 385 9.50 11.18 -0.99
C LYS A 385 8.73 10.81 0.29
N PHE A 386 9.12 11.30 1.46
CA PHE A 386 8.57 10.85 2.75
C PHE A 386 7.43 11.74 3.25
N VAL A 387 6.31 11.11 3.63
CA VAL A 387 5.14 11.77 4.24
C VAL A 387 4.80 11.07 5.55
N PHE A 388 4.54 11.83 6.61
CA PHE A 388 4.23 11.30 7.95
C PHE A 388 2.83 11.75 8.40
N ALA A 389 1.99 10.80 8.80
CA ALA A 389 0.64 11.05 9.32
C ALA A 389 0.42 10.33 10.68
N GLY A 390 0.15 11.10 11.73
CA GLY A 390 -0.33 10.54 13.00
C GLY A 390 -1.75 9.94 12.85
N PRO A 391 -2.21 9.07 13.79
CA PRO A 391 -3.40 8.24 13.61
C PRO A 391 -4.67 8.96 13.13
N SER A 392 -5.00 10.12 13.71
CA SER A 392 -6.18 10.91 13.34
C SER A 392 -6.10 11.58 11.95
N LYS A 393 -4.95 11.50 11.26
CA LYS A 393 -4.69 12.07 9.93
C LYS A 393 -4.22 11.06 8.89
N SER A 394 -4.15 9.77 9.23
CA SER A 394 -3.79 8.67 8.32
C SER A 394 -4.68 8.65 7.07
N ALA A 395 -5.99 8.46 7.25
CA ALA A 395 -6.96 8.40 6.15
C ALA A 395 -6.99 9.70 5.32
N GLU A 396 -7.09 10.86 5.98
CA GLU A 396 -7.03 12.18 5.31
C GLU A 396 -5.74 12.40 4.50
N THR A 397 -4.66 11.70 4.79
CA THR A 397 -3.38 11.83 4.07
C THR A 397 -3.27 10.83 2.93
N LEU A 398 -3.70 9.58 3.12
CA LEU A 398 -3.73 8.58 2.04
C LEU A 398 -4.70 8.99 0.92
N LEU A 399 -5.90 9.48 1.27
CA LEU A 399 -6.92 9.95 0.32
C LEU A 399 -6.52 11.19 -0.51
N LYS A 400 -5.35 11.81 -0.23
CA LYS A 400 -4.76 12.81 -1.13
C LYS A 400 -4.16 12.15 -2.36
N TYR A 401 -3.45 11.04 -2.17
CA TYR A 401 -2.65 10.37 -3.19
C TYR A 401 -3.33 9.14 -3.79
N ILE A 402 -4.10 8.39 -3.02
CA ILE A 402 -4.78 7.16 -3.44
C ILE A 402 -6.27 7.47 -3.65
N PRO A 403 -6.91 7.02 -4.74
CA PRO A 403 -8.35 7.13 -4.91
C PRO A 403 -9.08 6.33 -3.82
N PRO A 404 -10.22 6.79 -3.27
CA PRO A 404 -10.83 6.11 -2.14
C PRO A 404 -11.28 4.67 -2.45
N GLU A 405 -11.76 4.40 -3.65
CA GLU A 405 -12.15 3.07 -4.17
C GLU A 405 -10.96 2.12 -4.39
N GLN A 406 -9.75 2.64 -4.55
CA GLN A 406 -8.51 1.86 -4.58
C GLN A 406 -7.90 1.65 -3.17
N LEU A 407 -8.27 2.49 -2.20
CA LEU A 407 -7.72 2.50 -0.84
C LEU A 407 -8.49 1.52 0.07
N PRO A 408 -7.83 0.56 0.75
CA PRO A 408 -8.52 -0.40 1.62
C PRO A 408 -9.35 0.25 2.73
N ILE A 409 -10.45 -0.41 3.10
CA ILE A 409 -11.40 0.06 4.12
C ILE A 409 -10.71 0.39 5.46
N GLN A 410 -9.74 -0.42 5.89
CA GLN A 410 -8.99 -0.17 7.14
C GLN A 410 -8.13 1.11 7.12
N TYR A 411 -7.84 1.65 5.93
CA TYR A 411 -7.06 2.88 5.73
C TYR A 411 -7.91 4.11 5.39
N GLY A 412 -9.24 3.97 5.35
CA GLY A 412 -10.18 5.08 5.18
C GLY A 412 -10.84 5.20 3.80
N GLY A 413 -10.61 4.23 2.90
CA GLY A 413 -11.27 4.16 1.59
C GLY A 413 -12.45 3.18 1.55
N LEU A 414 -12.84 2.80 0.34
CA LEU A 414 -13.92 1.86 0.00
C LEU A 414 -13.41 0.67 -0.84
N GLY A 415 -12.08 0.53 -0.98
CA GLY A 415 -11.48 -0.65 -1.59
C GLY A 415 -11.76 -1.90 -0.75
N VAL A 416 -12.64 -2.75 -1.27
CA VAL A 416 -12.90 -4.12 -0.79
C VAL A 416 -11.87 -5.09 -1.36
N ASP A 417 -11.60 -6.18 -0.65
CA ASP A 417 -10.91 -7.35 -1.21
C ASP A 417 -11.90 -8.20 -2.03
N PHE A 418 -11.42 -8.80 -3.12
CA PHE A 418 -12.25 -9.40 -4.17
C PHE A 418 -12.91 -10.73 -3.76
N CYS A 419 -12.67 -11.22 -2.54
CA CYS A 419 -12.86 -12.64 -2.20
C CYS A 419 -14.04 -12.96 -1.27
N GLU A 420 -14.43 -12.09 -0.31
CA GLU A 420 -15.29 -12.58 0.81
C GLU A 420 -16.51 -11.73 1.23
N CYS A 421 -16.60 -10.40 1.01
CA CYS A 421 -17.60 -9.58 1.75
C CYS A 421 -18.61 -8.73 0.96
N ASN A 422 -18.33 -8.24 -0.25
CA ASN A 422 -19.33 -7.44 -1.01
C ASN A 422 -19.12 -7.54 -2.52
N PRO A 423 -19.89 -8.37 -3.26
CA PRO A 423 -19.79 -8.47 -4.71
C PRO A 423 -20.46 -7.29 -5.46
N MET A 424 -21.17 -6.39 -4.76
CA MET A 424 -21.95 -5.34 -5.41
C MET A 424 -21.10 -4.20 -5.98
N PHE A 425 -19.90 -3.97 -5.45
CA PHE A 425 -19.03 -2.86 -5.86
C PHE A 425 -17.57 -3.29 -6.11
N THR A 426 -17.01 -2.76 -7.17
CA THR A 426 -15.66 -3.03 -7.71
C THR A 426 -14.76 -1.80 -7.52
N ALA A 427 -13.56 -1.79 -8.10
CA ALA A 427 -12.68 -0.62 -8.11
C ALA A 427 -13.03 0.38 -9.24
N ASP A 428 -13.86 -0.01 -10.20
CA ASP A 428 -14.24 0.78 -11.38
C ASP A 428 -15.56 1.56 -11.17
N ASP A 429 -16.29 1.23 -10.10
CA ASP A 429 -17.58 1.82 -9.77
C ASP A 429 -17.47 3.27 -9.25
N GLN A 430 -18.05 4.20 -10.03
CA GLN A 430 -17.95 5.64 -9.83
C GLN A 430 -18.30 6.08 -8.40
N LEU A 431 -17.35 6.77 -7.77
CA LEU A 431 -17.45 7.27 -6.41
C LEU A 431 -17.63 8.79 -6.36
N THR A 432 -18.51 9.27 -5.47
CA THR A 432 -18.69 10.70 -5.20
C THR A 432 -18.06 11.10 -3.85
N GLU A 433 -17.31 12.20 -3.83
CA GLU A 433 -16.73 12.79 -2.61
C GLU A 433 -17.34 14.16 -2.29
N ILE A 434 -18.02 14.27 -1.15
CA ILE A 434 -18.59 15.51 -0.61
C ILE A 434 -17.76 15.98 0.60
N THR A 435 -17.52 17.28 0.71
CA THR A 435 -17.01 17.90 1.94
C THR A 435 -18.16 18.45 2.78
N VAL A 436 -18.57 17.72 3.82
CA VAL A 436 -19.57 18.18 4.79
C VAL A 436 -18.94 19.25 5.70
N LYS A 437 -19.52 20.45 5.74
CA LYS A 437 -19.00 21.59 6.52
C LYS A 437 -19.22 21.41 8.04
N PRO A 438 -18.48 22.13 8.90
CA PRO A 438 -18.77 22.20 10.33
C PRO A 438 -20.20 22.69 10.61
N ALA A 439 -20.88 22.13 11.60
CA ALA A 439 -22.23 22.53 12.03
C ALA A 439 -23.27 22.59 10.88
N THR A 440 -23.21 21.65 9.94
CA THR A 440 -24.18 21.53 8.83
C THR A 440 -24.79 20.14 8.73
N LYS A 441 -26.04 20.10 8.29
CA LYS A 441 -26.70 18.93 7.70
C LYS A 441 -26.40 18.91 6.20
N GLN A 442 -25.83 17.82 5.72
CA GLN A 442 -25.77 17.50 4.30
C GLN A 442 -26.84 16.44 4.00
N THR A 443 -27.61 16.63 2.93
CA THR A 443 -28.51 15.61 2.39
C THR A 443 -28.22 15.41 0.91
N VAL A 444 -28.00 14.16 0.51
CA VAL A 444 -28.01 13.74 -0.90
C VAL A 444 -29.41 13.22 -1.21
N GLU A 445 -30.09 13.85 -2.16
CA GLU A 445 -31.35 13.36 -2.71
C GLU A 445 -31.05 12.57 -3.98
N ILE A 446 -31.33 11.26 -3.96
CA ILE A 446 -31.28 10.37 -5.11
C ILE A 446 -32.72 10.25 -5.62
N ILE A 447 -33.08 11.09 -6.59
CA ILE A 447 -34.41 11.14 -7.21
C ILE A 447 -34.51 10.01 -8.24
N VAL A 448 -35.64 9.29 -8.27
CA VAL A 448 -35.78 8.05 -9.04
C VAL A 448 -37.00 8.11 -9.96
N ASN A 449 -36.75 7.85 -11.25
CA ASN A 449 -37.67 8.09 -12.36
C ASN A 449 -38.30 6.81 -12.92
N GLU A 450 -37.74 5.64 -12.62
CA GLU A 450 -38.26 4.31 -13.02
C GLU A 450 -38.29 3.35 -11.81
N LYS A 451 -38.95 2.19 -11.95
CA LYS A 451 -38.88 1.13 -10.91
C LYS A 451 -37.52 0.44 -10.95
N CYS A 452 -36.87 0.31 -9.81
CA CYS A 452 -35.54 -0.28 -9.69
C CYS A 452 -35.25 -0.72 -8.25
N THR A 453 -34.14 -1.42 -8.02
CA THR A 453 -33.55 -1.55 -6.68
C THR A 453 -32.29 -0.71 -6.62
N ILE A 454 -32.26 0.31 -5.75
CA ILE A 454 -31.04 1.09 -5.53
C ILE A 454 -30.24 0.43 -4.40
N VAL A 455 -28.97 0.17 -4.67
CA VAL A 455 -28.01 -0.40 -3.72
C VAL A 455 -26.90 0.62 -3.53
N TRP A 456 -26.50 0.92 -2.30
CA TRP A 456 -25.44 1.90 -2.03
C TRP A 456 -24.52 1.46 -0.90
N GLU A 457 -23.27 1.91 -0.98
CA GLU A 457 -22.33 1.87 0.14
C GLU A 457 -21.72 3.25 0.36
N LEU A 458 -21.46 3.58 1.62
CA LEU A 458 -20.96 4.90 1.98
C LEU A 458 -20.06 4.90 3.21
N ARG A 459 -19.17 5.90 3.24
CA ARG A 459 -18.41 6.27 4.43
C ARG A 459 -18.12 7.77 4.50
N VAL A 460 -18.39 8.38 5.64
CA VAL A 460 -17.63 9.56 6.10
C VAL A 460 -16.20 9.11 6.52
N VAL A 461 -15.26 10.03 6.71
CA VAL A 461 -13.92 9.75 7.26
C VAL A 461 -13.87 10.20 8.72
N ASN A 462 -13.44 9.31 9.61
CA ASN A 462 -13.40 9.51 11.07
C ASN A 462 -14.79 9.94 11.62
N TRP A 463 -15.77 9.03 11.61
CA TRP A 463 -17.17 9.33 11.92
C TRP A 463 -17.30 9.97 13.31
N GLU A 464 -17.90 11.15 13.39
CA GLU A 464 -18.34 11.83 14.63
C GLU A 464 -19.64 12.60 14.27
N VAL A 465 -20.55 11.91 13.58
CA VAL A 465 -21.67 12.47 12.82
C VAL A 465 -22.93 11.66 13.06
N SER A 466 -24.10 12.21 12.77
CA SER A 466 -25.32 11.40 12.63
C SER A 466 -25.51 11.00 11.17
N TYR A 467 -25.89 9.76 10.91
CA TYR A 467 -26.29 9.27 9.59
C TYR A 467 -27.68 8.60 9.67
N GLY A 468 -28.54 8.91 8.71
CA GLY A 468 -29.82 8.23 8.49
C GLY A 468 -30.17 8.20 6.99
N ALA A 469 -31.00 7.23 6.61
CA ALA A 469 -31.51 7.07 5.25
C ALA A 469 -33.03 6.90 5.25
N GLU A 470 -33.70 7.65 4.38
CA GLU A 470 -35.16 7.70 4.25
C GLU A 470 -35.56 7.61 2.77
N TYR A 471 -36.71 7.03 2.46
CA TYR A 471 -37.33 7.10 1.14
C TYR A 471 -38.63 7.90 1.21
N VAL A 472 -38.80 8.83 0.28
CA VAL A 472 -39.96 9.73 0.18
C VAL A 472 -40.62 9.53 -1.19
N PRO A 473 -41.84 8.96 -1.26
CA PRO A 473 -42.63 8.92 -2.49
C PRO A 473 -42.92 10.31 -3.06
N ASN A 474 -43.10 10.40 -4.38
CA ASN A 474 -43.55 11.64 -5.05
C ASN A 474 -45.07 11.87 -4.87
N GLU A 475 -45.84 10.79 -4.71
CA GLU A 475 -47.27 10.85 -4.39
C GLU A 475 -47.51 10.94 -2.87
N ARG A 476 -48.77 10.89 -2.43
CA ARG A 476 -49.16 11.04 -1.00
C ARG A 476 -48.93 9.77 -0.18
N GLY A 477 -47.76 9.15 -0.33
CA GLY A 477 -47.30 8.05 0.52
C GLY A 477 -46.68 8.54 1.84
N TYR A 478 -46.32 7.59 2.70
CA TYR A 478 -45.58 7.86 3.94
C TYR A 478 -44.07 7.75 3.70
N THR A 479 -43.27 8.60 4.35
CA THR A 479 -41.81 8.46 4.36
C THR A 479 -41.41 7.12 5.01
N VAL A 480 -40.67 6.30 4.28
CA VAL A 480 -40.13 5.04 4.78
C VAL A 480 -38.75 5.28 5.37
N ILE A 481 -38.57 5.01 6.67
CA ILE A 481 -37.26 5.09 7.33
C ILE A 481 -36.49 3.81 7.00
N ILE A 482 -35.55 3.89 6.05
CA ILE A 482 -34.69 2.76 5.66
C ILE A 482 -33.66 2.49 6.76
N GLN A 483 -33.01 3.55 7.25
CA GLN A 483 -32.08 3.50 8.36
C GLN A 483 -32.34 4.68 9.29
N LYS A 484 -32.84 4.38 10.49
CA LYS A 484 -33.08 5.37 11.55
C LYS A 484 -31.79 6.11 11.89
N THR A 485 -31.87 7.44 11.95
CA THR A 485 -30.74 8.32 12.26
C THR A 485 -29.99 7.88 13.53
N LYS A 486 -28.76 7.40 13.35
CA LYS A 486 -27.85 6.96 14.41
C LYS A 486 -26.65 7.90 14.45
N LYS A 487 -26.22 8.31 15.65
CA LYS A 487 -24.93 8.96 15.87
C LYS A 487 -23.82 7.92 15.85
N MET A 488 -22.77 8.17 15.09
CA MET A 488 -21.72 7.22 14.81
C MET A 488 -20.32 7.78 15.14
N TYR A 489 -19.41 6.86 15.43
CA TYR A 489 -18.10 7.09 16.02
C TYR A 489 -16.98 6.40 15.20
N PRO A 490 -15.69 6.70 15.43
CA PRO A 490 -14.58 6.08 14.70
C PRO A 490 -14.36 4.59 15.03
N THR A 491 -15.17 4.02 15.92
CA THR A 491 -15.19 2.62 16.36
C THR A 491 -16.43 1.85 15.89
N ASP A 492 -17.41 2.51 15.26
CA ASP A 492 -18.49 1.84 14.54
C ASP A 492 -17.96 1.24 13.21
N GLU A 493 -18.83 0.54 12.49
CA GLU A 493 -18.54 -0.02 11.17
C GLU A 493 -17.99 1.07 10.21
N PRO A 494 -16.86 0.78 9.52
CA PRO A 494 -16.13 1.81 8.76
C PRO A 494 -16.81 2.21 7.45
N VAL A 495 -17.77 1.40 6.98
CA VAL A 495 -18.59 1.55 5.77
C VAL A 495 -19.98 1.06 6.14
N VAL A 496 -21.03 1.70 5.63
CA VAL A 496 -22.41 1.21 5.75
C VAL A 496 -22.95 0.95 4.35
N SER A 497 -23.53 -0.23 4.14
CA SER A 497 -24.11 -0.67 2.86
C SER A 497 -25.58 -1.05 3.05
N ASN A 498 -26.44 -0.58 2.15
CA ASN A 498 -27.89 -0.82 2.17
C ASN A 498 -28.42 -1.07 0.75
N SER A 499 -29.63 -1.61 0.66
CA SER A 499 -30.44 -1.63 -0.56
C SER A 499 -31.87 -1.19 -0.26
N PHE A 500 -32.58 -0.71 -1.29
CA PHE A 500 -34.00 -0.39 -1.21
C PHE A 500 -34.67 -0.59 -2.57
N GLN A 501 -35.77 -1.37 -2.59
CA GLN A 501 -36.58 -1.65 -3.77
C GLN A 501 -37.64 -0.55 -3.95
N ILE A 502 -37.73 0.01 -5.15
CA ILE A 502 -38.53 1.19 -5.47
C ILE A 502 -39.70 0.79 -6.38
N ILE A 503 -40.87 0.60 -5.74
CA ILE A 503 -42.13 0.18 -6.38
C ILE A 503 -42.98 1.34 -6.92
N GLU A 504 -42.74 2.55 -6.41
CA GLU A 504 -43.40 3.83 -6.73
C GLU A 504 -42.31 4.87 -7.01
N LEU A 505 -42.60 5.95 -7.74
CA LEU A 505 -41.59 6.99 -7.98
C LEU A 505 -41.42 7.91 -6.76
N GLY A 506 -40.19 8.34 -6.50
CA GLY A 506 -39.84 9.09 -5.29
C GLY A 506 -38.36 9.45 -5.24
N LYS A 507 -37.83 9.60 -4.02
CA LYS A 507 -36.39 9.84 -3.79
C LYS A 507 -35.88 9.20 -2.50
N ILE A 508 -34.64 8.70 -2.54
CA ILE A 508 -33.89 8.33 -1.34
C ILE A 508 -33.14 9.56 -0.82
N LEU A 509 -33.17 9.78 0.49
CA LEU A 509 -32.51 10.86 1.21
C LEU A 509 -31.41 10.30 2.11
N LEU A 510 -30.14 10.49 1.73
CA LEU A 510 -28.99 10.14 2.56
C LEU A 510 -28.58 11.38 3.37
N THR A 511 -28.85 11.38 4.67
CA THR A 511 -28.61 12.54 5.56
C THR A 511 -27.38 12.32 6.44
N ILE A 512 -26.47 13.28 6.44
CA ILE A 512 -25.28 13.36 7.30
C ILE A 512 -25.34 14.67 8.11
N ASP A 513 -25.57 14.59 9.42
CA ASP A 513 -25.47 15.75 10.31
C ASP A 513 -24.07 15.81 10.93
N ASN A 514 -23.34 16.90 10.70
CA ASN A 514 -22.01 17.14 11.29
C ASN A 514 -22.07 18.18 12.42
N PRO A 515 -22.25 17.77 13.69
CA PRO A 515 -22.25 18.68 14.84
C PRO A 515 -20.84 19.18 15.20
N THR A 516 -19.77 18.71 14.55
CA THR A 516 -18.40 19.04 14.95
C THR A 516 -17.91 20.36 14.34
N ALA A 517 -16.97 21.02 15.03
CA ALA A 517 -16.25 22.20 14.53
C ALA A 517 -15.25 21.90 13.39
N LYS A 518 -15.26 20.70 12.80
CA LYS A 518 -14.33 20.25 11.75
C LYS A 518 -15.13 19.81 10.53
N LYS A 519 -14.63 20.14 9.33
CA LYS A 519 -15.18 19.57 8.10
C LYS A 519 -14.94 18.06 8.06
N LYS A 520 -15.89 17.32 7.50
CA LYS A 520 -15.82 15.86 7.33
C LYS A 520 -15.83 15.53 5.84
N LYS A 521 -15.08 14.51 5.42
CA LYS A 521 -15.10 13.98 4.05
C LYS A 521 -16.14 12.86 4.01
N PHE A 522 -17.14 12.96 3.13
CA PHE A 522 -18.18 11.96 2.88
C PHE A 522 -17.95 11.35 1.51
N LEU A 523 -17.97 10.02 1.45
CA LEU A 523 -17.75 9.20 0.27
C LEU A 523 -18.97 8.30 0.11
N TYR A 524 -19.55 8.23 -1.08
CA TYR A 524 -20.65 7.30 -1.37
C TYR A 524 -20.68 6.92 -2.85
N ARG A 525 -21.19 5.72 -3.12
CA ARG A 525 -21.53 5.23 -4.45
C ARG A 525 -22.78 4.38 -4.39
N PHE A 526 -23.51 4.33 -5.50
CA PHE A 526 -24.73 3.55 -5.63
C PHE A 526 -24.82 2.91 -7.02
N LYS A 527 -25.62 1.86 -7.11
CA LYS A 527 -26.05 1.22 -8.36
C LYS A 527 -27.56 1.22 -8.45
N VAL A 528 -28.03 1.35 -9.68
CA VAL A 528 -29.43 1.15 -10.05
C VAL A 528 -29.52 -0.26 -10.64
N MET A 529 -30.00 -1.21 -9.84
CA MET A 529 -30.26 -2.56 -10.31
C MET A 529 -31.66 -2.60 -10.94
N PRO A 530 -31.91 -3.45 -11.95
CA PRO A 530 -33.25 -3.70 -12.47
C PRO A 530 -34.26 -4.06 -11.36
N TYR A 531 -35.53 -3.77 -11.60
CA TYR A 531 -36.60 -4.30 -10.77
C TYR A 531 -36.82 -5.78 -11.11
N GLU A 532 -36.60 -6.66 -10.13
CA GLU A 532 -36.99 -8.07 -10.20
C GLU A 532 -38.39 -8.20 -9.53
N ASP A 533 -39.33 -8.84 -10.24
CA ASP A 533 -40.75 -9.03 -9.85
C ASP A 533 -40.94 -10.18 -8.83
#